data_AF-A0AAW1UTZ4-F1
#
_entry.id   AF-A0AAW1UTZ4-F1
#
_cell.length_a   1.000
_cell.length_b   1.000
_cell.length_c   1.000
_cell.angle_alpha   90.00
_cell.angle_beta   90.00
_cell.angle_gamma   90.00
#
_symmetry.space_group_name_H-M   'P 1'
#
loop_
_entity.id
_entity.type
_entity.pdbx_description
1 polymer ?
#
loop_
_entity_poly.entity_id
_entity_poly.type
_entity_poly.pdbx_seq_one_letter_code
_entity_poly.pdbx_strand_id
1 'polypeptide(L)'
;MNCSECDACYIGNTKQYLHKRIYEHKYSIQTNKKSTALAKHAIEQLHSIDFENTEIIKKERNQLKRNVFEMIAIQKEEKRTVNSRADIENFGRIYHNIIHRNDRDHVT
;
A
#
# COMPACT_ATOMS: atom_id res chain seq x y z
N MET A 1 0.57 0.14 -8.68
CA MET A 1 0.31 -0.89 -9.71
C MET A 1 -1.11 -0.70 -10.17
N ASN A 2 -1.32 -0.47 -11.46
CA ASN A 2 -2.65 -0.20 -12.02
C ASN A 2 -3.27 -1.50 -12.54
N CYS A 3 -4.60 -1.58 -12.52
CA CYS A 3 -5.34 -2.62 -13.24
C CYS A 3 -5.37 -2.27 -14.73
N SER A 4 -5.31 -3.29 -15.59
CA SER A 4 -5.36 -3.10 -17.04
C SER A 4 -6.80 -2.99 -17.57
N GLU A 5 -7.78 -3.48 -16.81
CA GLU A 5 -9.18 -3.59 -17.21
C GLU A 5 -10.11 -2.58 -16.53
N CYS A 6 -9.69 -1.94 -15.44
CA CYS A 6 -10.45 -0.88 -14.79
C CYS A 6 -9.54 0.20 -14.19
N ASP A 7 -10.14 1.32 -13.75
CA ASP A 7 -9.41 2.48 -13.18
C ASP A 7 -8.75 2.19 -11.82
N ALA A 8 -8.85 0.96 -11.32
CA ALA A 8 -8.38 0.61 -9.99
C ALA A 8 -6.85 0.59 -9.90
N CYS A 9 -6.33 0.97 -8.73
CA CYS A 9 -4.89 0.88 -8.45
C CYS A 9 -4.59 0.27 -7.08
N TYR A 10 -3.41 -0.30 -6.94
CA TYR A 10 -2.84 -0.70 -5.66
C TYR A 10 -1.63 0.15 -5.33
N ILE A 11 -1.58 0.62 -4.09
CA ILE A 11 -0.47 1.37 -3.53
C ILE A 11 0.09 0.56 -2.38
N GLY A 12 1.41 0.32 -2.42
CA GLY A 12 2.10 -0.51 -1.43
C GLY A 12 3.47 0.06 -1.11
N ASN A 13 3.96 -0.15 0.11
CA ASN A 13 5.36 0.03 0.45
C ASN A 13 6.14 -1.29 0.45
N THR A 14 7.47 -1.21 0.30
CA THR A 14 8.36 -2.36 0.46
C THR A 14 9.73 -1.93 0.99
N LYS A 15 10.33 -2.78 1.83
CA LYS A 15 11.75 -2.69 2.21
C LYS A 15 12.67 -3.40 1.21
N GLN A 16 12.10 -4.22 0.33
CA GLN A 16 12.84 -5.05 -0.62
C GLN A 16 13.11 -4.29 -1.92
N TYR A 17 13.91 -4.88 -2.81
CA TYR A 17 14.02 -4.41 -4.19
C TYR A 17 12.65 -4.47 -4.88
N LEU A 18 12.36 -3.47 -5.71
CA LEU A 18 11.07 -3.36 -6.42
C LEU A 18 10.72 -4.63 -7.21
N HIS A 19 11.69 -5.19 -7.95
CA HIS A 19 11.48 -6.41 -8.74
C HIS A 19 11.04 -7.61 -7.88
N LYS A 20 11.56 -7.73 -6.64
CA LYS A 20 11.13 -8.78 -5.70
C LYS A 20 9.69 -8.58 -5.27
N ARG A 21 9.30 -7.33 -4.96
CA ARG A 21 7.92 -7.01 -4.59
C ARG A 21 6.95 -7.30 -5.72
N ILE A 22 7.31 -6.94 -6.96
CA ILE A 22 6.52 -7.27 -8.16
C ILE A 22 6.38 -8.79 -8.28
N TYR A 23 7.47 -9.54 -8.15
CA TYR A 23 7.46 -11.01 -8.20
C TYR A 23 6.52 -11.62 -7.16
N GLU A 24 6.55 -11.16 -5.90
CA GLU A 24 5.66 -11.64 -4.85
C GLU A 24 4.18 -11.48 -5.21
N HIS A 25 3.81 -10.34 -5.82
CA HIS A 25 2.45 -10.10 -6.26
C HIS A 25 2.07 -10.99 -7.45
N LYS A 26 2.94 -11.09 -8.47
CA LYS A 26 2.76 -12.01 -9.62
C LYS A 26 2.56 -13.45 -9.13
N TYR A 27 3.44 -13.92 -8.25
CA TYR A 27 3.39 -15.27 -7.66
C TYR A 27 2.11 -15.49 -6.85
N SER A 28 1.68 -14.52 -6.03
CA SER A 28 0.46 -14.63 -5.26
C SER A 28 -0.78 -14.79 -6.16
N ILE A 29 -0.85 -14.03 -7.26
CA ILE A 29 -1.94 -14.13 -8.24
C ILE A 29 -1.89 -15.49 -8.96
N GLN A 30 -0.72 -15.91 -9.46
CA GLN A 30 -0.54 -17.18 -10.15
C GLN A 30 -0.89 -18.40 -9.27
N THR A 31 -0.60 -18.31 -7.97
CA THR A 31 -0.91 -19.39 -7.00
C THR A 31 -2.27 -19.23 -6.33
N ASN A 32 -3.12 -18.32 -6.83
CA ASN A 32 -4.47 -18.06 -6.32
C ASN A 32 -4.49 -17.69 -4.82
N LYS A 33 -3.41 -17.08 -4.32
CA LYS A 33 -3.27 -16.62 -2.94
C LYS A 33 -3.75 -15.18 -2.81
N LYS A 34 -4.93 -15.00 -2.21
CA LYS A 34 -5.55 -13.69 -1.95
C LYS A 34 -4.97 -12.98 -0.72
N SER A 35 -3.64 -13.02 -0.56
CA SER A 35 -2.91 -12.48 0.60
C SER A 35 -2.80 -10.96 0.61
N THR A 36 -3.03 -10.30 -0.53
CA THR A 36 -2.99 -8.84 -0.67
C THR A 36 -4.24 -8.35 -1.37
N ALA A 37 -4.60 -7.08 -1.14
CA ALA A 37 -5.75 -6.48 -1.81
C ALA A 37 -5.61 -6.48 -3.35
N LEU A 38 -4.39 -6.27 -3.86
CA LEU A 38 -4.09 -6.42 -5.28
C LEU A 38 -4.38 -7.83 -5.80
N ALA A 39 -3.88 -8.86 -5.10
CA ALA A 39 -4.09 -10.25 -5.54
C ALA A 39 -5.57 -10.62 -5.46
N LYS A 40 -6.28 -10.20 -4.41
CA LYS A 40 -7.72 -10.39 -4.27
C LYS A 40 -8.48 -9.76 -5.44
N HIS A 41 -8.18 -8.50 -5.76
CA HIS A 41 -8.78 -7.79 -6.89
C HIS A 41 -8.56 -8.55 -8.22
N ALA A 42 -7.29 -8.84 -8.55
CA ALA A 42 -6.95 -9.54 -9.79
C ALA A 42 -7.65 -10.89 -9.92
N ILE A 43 -7.65 -11.70 -8.86
CA ILE A 43 -8.23 -13.04 -8.85
C ILE A 43 -9.76 -12.99 -8.93
N GLU A 44 -10.42 -12.17 -8.10
CA GLU A 44 -11.89 -12.19 -7.99
C GLU A 44 -12.58 -11.50 -9.15
N GLN A 45 -11.93 -10.50 -9.73
CA GLN A 45 -12.46 -9.77 -10.88
C GLN A 45 -11.95 -10.35 -12.21
N LEU A 46 -11.04 -11.34 -12.18
CA LEU A 46 -10.38 -11.87 -13.38
C LEU A 46 -9.66 -10.78 -14.18
N HIS A 47 -9.04 -9.84 -13.47
CA HIS A 47 -8.32 -8.71 -14.04
C HIS A 47 -6.81 -8.95 -14.05
N SER A 48 -6.15 -8.39 -15.06
CA SER A 48 -4.71 -8.31 -15.18
C SER A 48 -4.18 -7.05 -14.49
N ILE A 49 -2.96 -7.16 -13.99
CA ILE A 49 -2.27 -6.03 -13.37
C ILE A 49 -1.11 -5.62 -14.27
N ASP A 50 -1.00 -4.32 -14.53
CA ASP A 50 0.15 -3.75 -15.20
C ASP A 50 1.33 -3.67 -14.23
N PHE A 51 2.16 -4.70 -14.28
CA PHE A 51 3.38 -4.78 -13.49
C PHE A 51 4.56 -4.04 -14.13
N GLU A 52 4.55 -3.87 -15.45
CA GLU A 52 5.68 -3.30 -16.19
C GLU A 52 5.76 -1.79 -15.97
N ASN A 53 4.60 -1.11 -15.87
CA ASN A 53 4.53 0.31 -15.53
C ASN A 53 4.36 0.55 -14.02
N THR A 54 5.01 -0.25 -13.17
CA THR A 54 5.01 -0.01 -11.73
C THR A 54 5.86 1.20 -11.37
N GLU A 55 5.26 2.22 -10.77
CA GLU A 55 5.93 3.46 -10.39
C GLU A 55 6.42 3.51 -8.94
N ILE A 56 7.56 4.20 -8.72
CA ILE A 56 8.04 4.55 -7.38
C ILE A 56 7.60 5.98 -7.06
N ILE A 57 6.62 6.14 -6.18
CA ILE A 57 6.12 7.45 -5.73
C ILE A 57 7.15 8.16 -4.83
N LYS A 58 7.76 7.42 -3.89
CA LYS A 58 8.73 7.99 -2.94
C LYS A 58 9.70 6.94 -2.41
N LYS A 59 10.96 7.36 -2.21
CA LYS A 59 11.99 6.58 -1.50
C LYS A 59 12.21 7.17 -0.11
N GLU A 60 12.20 6.32 0.90
CA GLU A 60 12.42 6.68 2.29
C GLU A 60 13.03 5.47 3.02
N ARG A 61 13.98 5.68 3.92
CA ARG A 61 14.69 4.62 4.67
C ARG A 61 13.98 4.29 5.99
N ASN A 62 13.35 5.27 6.60
CA ASN A 62 12.61 5.10 7.84
C ASN A 62 11.26 4.42 7.58
N GLN A 63 10.99 3.29 8.26
CA GLN A 63 9.75 2.52 8.04
C GLN A 63 8.51 3.33 8.42
N LEU A 64 8.58 4.07 9.52
CA LEU A 64 7.47 4.86 10.02
C LEU A 64 7.08 5.93 8.98
N LYS A 65 8.06 6.67 8.46
CA LYS A 65 7.81 7.65 7.39
C LYS A 65 7.30 7.00 6.10
N ARG A 66 7.83 5.84 5.69
CA ARG A 66 7.32 5.09 4.50
C ARG A 66 5.84 4.74 4.64
N ASN A 67 5.44 4.22 5.80
CA ASN A 67 4.06 3.87 6.09
C ASN A 67 3.16 5.12 6.06
N VAL A 68 3.59 6.26 6.62
CA VAL A 68 2.85 7.53 6.51
C VAL A 68 2.67 7.95 5.05
N PHE A 69 3.74 7.86 4.24
CA PHE A 69 3.65 8.21 2.81
C PHE A 69 2.71 7.29 2.05
N GLU A 70 2.73 6.00 2.33
CA GLU A 70 1.78 5.03 1.75
C GLU A 70 0.34 5.41 2.11
N MET A 71 0.05 5.70 3.38
CA MET A 71 -1.30 6.12 3.79
C MET A 71 -1.76 7.39 3.06
N ILE A 72 -0.91 8.42 2.99
CA ILE A 72 -1.24 9.66 2.29
C ILE A 72 -1.50 9.39 0.81
N ALA A 73 -0.70 8.53 0.18
CA ALA A 73 -0.90 8.14 -1.21
C ALA A 73 -2.22 7.37 -1.42
N ILE A 74 -2.55 6.42 -0.53
CA ILE A 74 -3.82 5.70 -0.56
C ILE A 74 -5.01 6.66 -0.39
N GLN A 75 -4.93 7.59 0.57
CA GLN A 75 -5.99 8.57 0.84
C GLN A 75 -6.22 9.50 -0.36
N LYS A 76 -5.16 9.90 -1.07
CA LYS A 76 -5.28 10.70 -2.29
C LYS A 76 -6.00 9.96 -3.42
N GLU A 77 -5.90 8.64 -3.43
CA GLU A 77 -6.47 7.77 -4.46
C GLU A 77 -7.69 6.98 -3.94
N GLU A 78 -8.36 7.47 -2.90
CA GLU A 78 -9.42 6.75 -2.17
C GLU A 78 -10.57 6.25 -3.04
N LYS A 79 -10.81 6.90 -4.19
CA LYS A 79 -11.90 6.57 -5.12
C LYS A 79 -11.57 5.39 -6.02
N ARG A 80 -10.28 5.10 -6.24
CA ARG A 80 -9.82 4.08 -7.19
C ARG A 80 -8.89 3.04 -6.57
N THR A 81 -8.38 3.28 -5.36
CA THR A 81 -7.48 2.34 -4.71
C THR A 81 -8.20 1.06 -4.25
N VAL A 82 -7.57 -0.10 -4.47
CA VAL A 82 -8.06 -1.39 -3.98
C VAL A 82 -7.61 -1.70 -2.56
N ASN A 83 -6.72 -0.88 -1.97
CA ASN A 83 -6.24 -1.05 -0.59
C ASN A 83 -7.40 -1.10 0.42
N SER A 84 -7.27 -1.93 1.46
CA SER A 84 -8.30 -2.04 2.49
C SER A 84 -8.34 -0.77 3.35
N ARG A 85 -9.55 -0.25 3.62
CA ARG A 85 -9.74 0.91 4.53
C ARG A 85 -9.31 0.61 5.97
N ALA A 86 -9.41 -0.64 6.41
CA ALA A 86 -8.93 -1.05 7.73
C ALA A 86 -7.41 -0.84 7.90
N ASP A 87 -6.64 -0.98 6.81
CA ASP A 87 -5.20 -0.71 6.79
C ASP A 87 -4.90 0.80 6.92
N ILE A 88 -5.84 1.68 6.58
CA ILE A 88 -5.65 3.13 6.75
C ILE A 88 -6.06 3.56 8.17
N GLU A 89 -7.21 3.08 8.63
CA GLU A 89 -7.78 3.43 9.93
C GLU A 89 -6.91 2.98 11.10
N ASN A 90 -6.39 1.75 11.05
CA ASN A 90 -5.55 1.21 12.12
C ASN A 90 -4.23 1.99 12.22
N PHE A 91 -3.65 2.38 11.08
CA PHE A 91 -2.46 3.19 11.08
C PHE A 91 -2.73 4.63 11.52
N GLY A 92 -3.87 5.24 11.15
CA GLY A 92 -4.26 6.56 11.65
C GLY A 92 -4.27 6.63 13.18
N ARG A 93 -4.78 5.57 13.85
CA ARG A 93 -4.74 5.44 15.31
C ARG A 93 -3.32 5.30 15.85
N ILE A 94 -2.47 4.50 15.21
CA ILE A 94 -1.05 4.33 15.62
C ILE A 94 -0.28 5.66 15.50
N TYR A 95 -0.46 6.38 14.40
CA TYR A 95 0.23 7.66 14.16
C TYR A 95 -0.29 8.78 15.04
N HIS A 96 -1.59 8.87 15.27
CA HIS A 96 -2.17 9.81 16.22
C HIS A 96 -1.46 9.69 17.59
N ASN A 97 -1.30 8.46 18.09
CA ASN A 97 -0.62 8.22 19.36
C ASN A 97 0.88 8.56 19.36
N ILE A 98 1.57 8.47 18.21
CA ILE A 98 3.00 8.77 18.10
C ILE A 98 3.24 10.28 17.93
N ILE A 99 2.42 10.94 17.10
CA ILE A 99 2.48 12.39 16.89
C ILE A 99 2.16 13.12 18.20
N HIS A 100 1.12 12.68 18.91
CA HIS A 100 0.71 13.29 20.19
C HIS A 100 1.40 12.71 21.43
N ARG A 101 2.42 11.85 21.27
CA ARG A 101 3.31 11.44 22.37
C ARG A 101 4.39 12.48 22.62
N ASN A 102 4.94 13.09 21.56
CA ASN A 102 5.97 14.12 21.69
C ASN A 102 5.47 15.43 22.31
N ASP A 103 4.16 15.67 22.35
CA ASP A 103 3.57 16.85 23.01
C ASP A 103 3.46 16.70 24.54
N ARG A 104 3.76 15.51 25.11
CA ARG A 104 3.65 15.25 26.56
C ARG A 104 4.98 15.19 27.31
N ASP A 105 6.11 15.17 26.60
CA ASP A 105 7.45 15.13 27.23
C ASP A 105 8.08 16.54 27.36
N HIS A 106 7.30 17.60 27.14
CA HIS A 106 7.68 19.00 27.37
C HIS A 106 6.70 19.73 28.30
N VAL A 107 6.32 19.07 29.39
CA VAL A 107 5.87 19.76 30.60
C VAL A 107 6.88 19.44 31.69
N THR A 108 7.75 20.41 31.93
CA THR A 108 8.65 20.55 33.09
C THR A 108 7.95 20.24 34.41
#